data_AF-A0A419KEZ8-F1
#
_entry.id   AF-A0A419KEZ8-F1
#
_cell.length_a   1.000
_cell.length_b   1.000
_cell.length_c   1.000
_cell.angle_alpha   90.00
_cell.angle_beta   90.00
_cell.angle_gamma   90.00
#
_symmetry.space_group_name_H-M   'P 1'
#
loop_
_entity.id
_entity.type
_entity.pdbx_description
1 polymer ?
#
loop_
_entity_poly.entity_id
_entity_poly.type
_entity_poly.pdbx_seq_one_letter_code
_entity_poly.pdbx_strand_id
1 'polypeptide(L)'
;MTVKEEISDRDRALFEAGIKLGALYHQFIGTPVSTETARELETAIEKSVSLQPWVSAVNVKIDREKVRKCENGNKFKYCELRGEMLDVEVVVGYEDVEVHARVKYDEEMVYPLMRVEKILLKNRNKSSIRSSASGSITNTA
;
A
#
# COMPACT_ATOMS: atom_id res chain seq x y z
N MET A 1 0.08 28.76 -26.62
CA MET A 1 0.14 28.40 -25.18
C MET A 1 0.93 27.11 -25.09
N THR A 2 2.13 27.14 -24.53
CA THR A 2 2.92 25.94 -24.26
C THR A 2 2.42 25.33 -22.95
N VAL A 3 1.67 24.22 -23.04
CA VAL A 3 1.37 23.41 -21.87
C VAL A 3 2.69 22.76 -21.45
N LYS A 4 3.17 23.10 -20.25
CA LYS A 4 4.36 22.47 -19.68
C LYS A 4 3.87 21.25 -18.89
N GLU A 5 3.92 20.07 -19.51
CA GLU A 5 3.63 18.82 -18.83
C GLU A 5 4.83 18.47 -17.94
N GLU A 6 4.71 18.69 -16.63
CA GLU A 6 5.69 18.28 -15.64
C GLU A 6 5.10 17.17 -14.77
N ILE A 7 5.87 16.13 -14.52
CA ILE A 7 5.49 15.02 -13.65
C ILE A 7 5.42 15.54 -12.22
N SER A 8 4.22 15.62 -11.65
CA SER A 8 4.00 16.08 -10.28
C SER A 8 4.33 14.99 -9.25
N ASP A 9 4.48 15.40 -7.99
CA ASP A 9 4.61 14.47 -6.86
C ASP A 9 3.40 13.52 -6.76
N ARG A 10 2.20 14.02 -7.14
CA ARG A 10 0.99 13.20 -7.22
C ARG A 10 1.12 12.11 -8.28
N ASP A 11 1.67 12.43 -9.45
CA ASP A 11 1.84 11.46 -10.54
C ASP A 11 2.85 10.39 -10.14
N ARG A 12 3.94 10.77 -9.46
CA ARG A 12 4.92 9.83 -8.92
C ARG A 12 4.30 8.92 -7.86
N ALA A 13 3.56 9.48 -6.89
CA ALA A 13 2.90 8.69 -5.86
C ALA A 13 1.92 7.66 -6.45
N LEU A 14 1.14 8.06 -7.46
CA LEU A 14 0.21 7.18 -8.17
C LEU A 14 0.94 6.10 -8.96
N PHE A 15 1.99 6.46 -9.68
CA PHE A 15 2.80 5.53 -10.46
C PHE A 15 3.44 4.46 -9.56
N GLU A 16 4.00 4.90 -8.44
CA GLU A 16 4.58 4.00 -7.45
C GLU A 16 3.54 3.07 -6.82
N ALA A 17 2.34 3.57 -6.49
CA ALA A 17 1.26 2.72 -6.00
C ALA A 17 0.90 1.61 -7.01
N GLY A 18 0.85 1.94 -8.31
CA GLY A 18 0.66 0.97 -9.38
C GLY A 18 1.78 -0.08 -9.45
N ILE A 19 3.05 0.35 -9.37
CA ILE A 19 4.20 -0.57 -9.31
C ILE A 19 4.06 -1.55 -8.15
N LYS A 20 3.70 -1.07 -6.94
CA LYS A 20 3.60 -1.92 -5.75
C LYS A 20 2.49 -2.94 -5.87
N LEU A 21 1.30 -2.53 -6.33
CA LEU A 21 0.18 -3.44 -6.54
C LEU A 21 0.51 -4.50 -7.61
N GLY A 22 1.14 -4.10 -8.72
CA GLY A 22 1.56 -5.04 -9.76
C GLY A 22 2.62 -6.04 -9.27
N ALA A 23 3.67 -5.53 -8.61
CA ALA A 23 4.76 -6.32 -8.08
C ALA A 23 4.27 -7.32 -7.03
N LEU A 24 3.48 -6.89 -6.04
CA LEU A 24 2.96 -7.79 -5.01
C LEU A 24 2.05 -8.86 -5.62
N TYR A 25 1.18 -8.48 -6.56
CA TYR A 25 0.24 -9.43 -7.15
C TYR A 25 0.99 -10.53 -7.91
N HIS A 26 1.90 -10.16 -8.82
CA HIS A 26 2.60 -11.16 -9.63
C HIS A 26 3.69 -11.92 -8.88
N GLN A 27 4.26 -11.36 -7.80
CA GLN A 27 5.29 -12.04 -7.02
C GLN A 27 4.72 -13.18 -6.16
N PHE A 28 3.49 -13.04 -5.66
CA PHE A 28 2.94 -13.95 -4.64
C PHE A 28 1.83 -14.88 -5.15
N ILE A 29 1.15 -14.56 -6.25
CA ILE A 29 0.19 -15.48 -6.86
C ILE A 29 0.88 -16.81 -7.22
N GLY A 30 0.20 -17.93 -6.94
CA GLY A 30 0.77 -19.27 -7.10
C GLY A 30 1.48 -19.80 -5.84
N THR A 31 1.71 -18.96 -4.82
CA THR A 31 2.35 -19.42 -3.58
C THR A 31 1.48 -20.46 -2.87
N PRO A 32 2.02 -21.63 -2.48
CA PRO A 32 1.28 -22.59 -1.65
C PRO A 32 0.88 -21.97 -0.31
N VAL A 33 -0.39 -22.10 0.05
CA VAL A 33 -0.98 -21.57 1.28
C VAL A 33 -2.05 -22.53 1.79
N SER A 34 -2.18 -22.63 3.12
CA SER A 34 -3.26 -23.34 3.80
C SER A 34 -3.90 -22.43 4.84
N THR A 35 -5.00 -22.86 5.45
CA THR A 35 -5.60 -22.11 6.56
C THR A 35 -4.65 -21.93 7.74
N GLU A 36 -3.68 -22.83 7.92
CA GLU A 36 -2.65 -22.78 8.96
C GLU A 36 -1.54 -21.78 8.66
N THR A 37 -1.15 -21.60 7.39
CA THR A 37 0.02 -20.77 6.99
C THR A 37 -0.35 -19.39 6.43
N ALA A 38 -1.63 -19.13 6.21
CA ALA A 38 -2.07 -17.90 5.56
C ALA A 38 -1.69 -16.64 6.35
N ARG A 39 -1.56 -16.71 7.69
CA ARG A 39 -1.18 -15.55 8.51
C ARG A 39 0.29 -15.20 8.37
N GLU A 40 1.13 -16.22 8.31
CA GLU A 40 2.56 -16.12 8.08
C GLU A 40 2.81 -15.56 6.68
N LEU A 41 2.05 -16.02 5.68
CA LEU A 41 2.13 -15.49 4.32
C LEU A 41 1.70 -14.02 4.24
N GLU A 42 0.60 -13.62 4.87
CA GLU A 42 0.20 -12.20 5.00
C GLU A 42 1.36 -11.36 5.54
N THR A 43 1.94 -11.78 6.66
CA THR A 43 3.06 -11.09 7.30
C THR A 43 4.30 -11.02 6.40
N ALA A 44 4.59 -12.09 5.66
CA ALA A 44 5.72 -12.14 4.73
C ALA A 44 5.52 -11.17 3.56
N ILE A 45 4.31 -11.09 3.01
CA ILE A 45 3.95 -10.16 1.94
C ILE A 45 4.09 -8.72 2.44
N GLU A 46 3.50 -8.39 3.60
CA GLU A 46 3.58 -7.06 4.21
C GLU A 46 5.03 -6.61 4.39
N LYS A 47 5.86 -7.46 5.02
CA LYS A 47 7.28 -7.16 5.24
C LYS A 47 8.02 -6.98 3.92
N SER A 48 7.81 -7.86 2.94
CA SER A 48 8.49 -7.78 1.65
C SER A 48 8.12 -6.52 0.87
N VAL A 49 6.83 -6.17 0.82
CA VAL A 49 6.35 -4.98 0.10
C VAL A 49 6.76 -3.69 0.83
N SER A 50 6.80 -3.69 2.17
CA SER A 50 7.25 -2.53 2.96
C SER A 50 8.70 -2.10 2.70
N LEU A 51 9.53 -3.00 2.16
CA LEU A 51 10.91 -2.68 1.78
C LEU A 51 11.00 -1.87 0.49
N GLN A 52 9.93 -1.82 -0.31
CA GLN A 52 9.94 -1.07 -1.56
C GLN A 52 9.93 0.45 -1.28
N PRO A 53 10.55 1.27 -2.14
CA PRO A 53 10.61 2.72 -1.95
C PRO A 53 9.24 3.37 -1.72
N TRP A 54 9.16 4.33 -0.80
CA TRP A 54 7.98 5.16 -0.52
C TRP A 54 6.75 4.43 0.05
N VAL A 55 6.87 3.13 0.37
CA VAL A 55 5.82 2.41 1.07
C VAL A 55 5.79 2.85 2.53
N SER A 56 4.65 3.40 2.95
CA SER A 56 4.43 3.86 4.31
C SER A 56 3.63 2.86 5.16
N ALA A 57 2.75 2.08 4.51
CA ALA A 57 2.04 0.98 5.14
C ALA A 57 1.61 -0.06 4.10
N VAL A 58 1.49 -1.31 4.56
CA VAL A 58 0.92 -2.42 3.80
C VAL A 58 0.04 -3.22 4.77
N ASN A 59 -1.14 -3.62 4.32
CA ASN A 59 -2.05 -4.47 5.07
C ASN A 59 -2.57 -5.56 4.14
N VAL A 60 -2.27 -6.82 4.45
CA VAL A 60 -2.59 -7.97 3.61
C VAL A 60 -3.61 -8.84 4.33
N LYS A 61 -4.68 -9.16 3.62
CA LYS A 61 -5.66 -10.15 4.05
C LYS A 61 -5.86 -11.20 2.97
N ILE A 62 -5.81 -12.46 3.38
CA ILE A 62 -6.12 -13.62 2.57
C ILE A 62 -7.45 -14.19 3.05
N ASP A 63 -8.42 -14.33 2.16
CA ASP A 63 -9.74 -14.86 2.47
C ASP A 63 -9.64 -16.33 2.94
N ARG A 64 -9.80 -16.53 4.26
CA ARG A 64 -9.70 -17.84 4.89
C ARG A 64 -10.76 -18.82 4.42
N GLU A 65 -11.95 -18.34 4.06
CA GLU A 65 -13.02 -19.21 3.56
C GLU A 65 -12.71 -19.70 2.15
N LYS A 66 -12.18 -18.83 1.28
CA LYS A 66 -11.72 -19.24 -0.06
C LYS A 66 -10.54 -20.22 0.02
N VAL A 67 -9.57 -19.97 0.91
CA VAL A 67 -8.46 -20.90 1.18
C VAL A 67 -9.00 -22.25 1.65
N ARG A 68 -9.85 -22.27 2.69
CA ARG A 68 -10.42 -23.50 3.26
C ARG A 68 -11.17 -24.34 2.23
N LYS A 69 -11.98 -23.69 1.38
CA LYS A 69 -12.72 -24.37 0.30
C LYS A 69 -11.77 -25.03 -0.69
N CYS A 70 -10.73 -24.31 -1.13
CA CYS A 70 -9.74 -24.86 -2.07
C CYS A 70 -8.89 -25.97 -1.44
N GLU A 71 -8.44 -25.76 -0.20
CA GLU A 71 -7.63 -26.70 0.59
C GLU A 71 -8.37 -28.03 0.80
N ASN A 72 -9.66 -27.98 1.15
CA ASN A 72 -10.47 -29.17 1.39
C ASN A 72 -10.71 -30.01 0.14
N GLY A 73 -10.76 -29.37 -1.04
CA GLY A 73 -10.85 -30.05 -2.33
C GLY A 73 -9.54 -30.70 -2.78
N ASN A 74 -8.41 -30.41 -2.11
CA ASN A 74 -7.09 -30.93 -2.46
C ASN A 74 -6.68 -32.10 -1.56
N LYS A 75 -6.22 -33.20 -2.17
CA LYS A 75 -5.64 -34.36 -1.47
C LYS A 75 -4.47 -33.97 -0.56
N PHE A 76 -3.71 -32.94 -0.94
CA PHE A 76 -2.51 -32.49 -0.25
C PHE A 76 -2.75 -31.37 0.79
N LYS A 77 -4.01 -30.97 1.02
CA LYS A 77 -4.38 -29.98 2.06
C LYS A 77 -3.63 -28.64 1.96
N TYR A 78 -3.49 -28.13 0.73
CA TYR A 78 -3.09 -26.75 0.48
C TYR A 78 -3.80 -26.23 -0.78
N CYS A 79 -3.73 -24.92 -0.99
CA CYS A 79 -4.06 -24.29 -2.27
C CYS A 79 -2.95 -23.36 -2.73
N GLU A 80 -2.93 -23.05 -4.02
CA GLU A 80 -2.15 -21.93 -4.52
C GLU A 80 -2.91 -20.62 -4.27
N LEU A 81 -2.21 -19.59 -3.83
CA LEU A 81 -2.77 -18.26 -3.62
C LEU A 81 -3.28 -17.69 -4.94
N ARG A 82 -4.56 -17.28 -4.97
CA ARG A 82 -5.22 -16.71 -6.16
C ARG A 82 -5.65 -15.26 -5.90
N GLY A 83 -5.82 -14.50 -6.98
CA GLY A 83 -6.19 -13.08 -6.89
C GLY A 83 -7.52 -12.86 -6.19
N GLU A 84 -8.47 -13.80 -6.37
CA GLU A 84 -9.77 -13.77 -5.70
C GLU A 84 -9.71 -13.89 -4.18
N MET A 85 -8.60 -14.38 -3.64
CA MET A 85 -8.37 -14.55 -2.20
C MET A 85 -7.74 -13.30 -1.57
N LEU A 86 -7.19 -12.39 -2.37
CA LEU A 86 -6.41 -11.26 -1.88
C LEU A 86 -7.27 -10.02 -1.64
N ASP A 87 -7.02 -9.40 -0.49
CA ASP A 87 -7.47 -8.07 -0.12
C ASP A 87 -6.27 -7.34 0.48
N VAL A 88 -5.58 -6.52 -0.33
CA VAL A 88 -4.33 -5.85 0.06
C VAL A 88 -4.45 -4.36 -0.13
N GLU A 89 -4.21 -3.60 0.93
CA GLU A 89 -4.03 -2.15 0.89
C GLU A 89 -2.53 -1.81 0.94
N VAL A 90 -2.10 -0.91 0.07
CA VAL A 90 -0.76 -0.32 0.06
C VAL A 90 -0.91 1.20 0.16
N VAL A 91 -0.17 1.80 1.08
CA VAL A 91 -0.11 3.25 1.25
C VAL A 91 1.25 3.74 0.80
N VAL A 92 1.28 4.55 -0.26
CA VAL A 92 2.49 5.18 -0.79
C VAL A 92 2.54 6.64 -0.36
N GLY A 93 3.64 7.05 0.29
CA GLY A 93 3.89 8.44 0.66
C GLY A 93 5.07 9.01 -0.14
N TYR A 94 4.82 10.02 -0.96
CA TYR A 94 5.84 10.71 -1.75
C TYR A 94 5.68 12.23 -1.56
N GLU A 95 6.71 12.87 -0.98
CA GLU A 95 6.67 14.28 -0.57
C GLU A 95 5.41 14.60 0.26
N ASP A 96 4.59 15.54 -0.20
CA ASP A 96 3.34 15.93 0.46
C ASP A 96 2.12 15.13 0.00
N VAL A 97 2.30 14.05 -0.76
CA VAL A 97 1.20 13.22 -1.28
C VAL A 97 1.21 11.84 -0.65
N GLU A 98 0.04 11.37 -0.24
CA GLU A 98 -0.17 10.01 0.26
C GLU A 98 -1.30 9.34 -0.51
N VAL A 99 -1.02 8.19 -1.13
CA VAL A 99 -1.94 7.43 -1.98
C VAL A 99 -2.25 6.11 -1.31
N HIS A 100 -3.53 5.86 -1.04
CA HIS A 100 -4.03 4.56 -0.64
C HIS A 100 -4.52 3.84 -1.89
N ALA A 101 -3.94 2.68 -2.17
CA ALA A 101 -4.33 1.84 -3.28
C ALA A 101 -4.59 0.42 -2.78
N ARG A 102 -5.48 -0.30 -3.46
CA ARG A 102 -5.93 -1.62 -3.03
C ARG A 102 -6.05 -2.57 -4.21
N VAL A 103 -5.70 -3.83 -3.99
CA VAL A 103 -6.16 -4.95 -4.82
C VAL A 103 -7.17 -5.77 -4.03
N LYS A 104 -8.35 -5.96 -4.60
CA LYS A 104 -9.41 -6.76 -4.00
C LYS A 104 -10.28 -7.38 -5.09
N TYR A 105 -10.72 -8.60 -4.87
CA TYR A 105 -11.71 -9.23 -5.74
C TYR A 105 -13.02 -8.44 -5.78
N ASP A 106 -13.42 -8.07 -6.99
CA ASP A 106 -14.69 -7.44 -7.29
C ASP A 106 -15.65 -8.51 -7.84
N GLU A 107 -16.74 -8.76 -7.11
CA GLU A 107 -17.72 -9.81 -7.46
C GLU A 107 -18.57 -9.42 -8.69
N GLU A 108 -18.78 -8.12 -8.94
CA GLU A 108 -19.56 -7.66 -10.09
C GLU A 108 -18.77 -7.79 -11.39
N MET A 109 -17.48 -7.44 -11.35
CA MET A 109 -16.58 -7.57 -12.50
C MET A 109 -15.93 -8.96 -12.62
N VAL A 110 -16.10 -9.82 -11.60
CA VAL A 110 -15.47 -11.14 -11.52
C VAL A 110 -13.94 -11.01 -11.70
N TYR A 111 -13.34 -10.03 -11.04
CA TYR A 111 -11.96 -9.61 -11.32
C TYR A 111 -11.22 -9.09 -10.08
N PRO A 112 -9.93 -9.44 -9.85
CA PRO A 112 -9.10 -8.85 -8.80
C PRO A 112 -8.69 -7.42 -9.18
N LEU A 113 -9.56 -6.45 -8.85
CA LEU A 113 -9.42 -5.08 -9.28
C LEU A 113 -8.39 -4.32 -8.42
N MET A 114 -7.40 -3.73 -9.10
CA MET A 114 -6.49 -2.74 -8.53
C MET A 114 -7.08 -1.35 -8.69
N ARG A 115 -7.16 -0.58 -7.61
CA ARG A 115 -7.69 0.78 -7.64
C ARG A 115 -7.02 1.70 -6.63
N VAL A 116 -7.07 2.99 -6.90
CA VAL A 116 -6.79 4.02 -5.91
C VAL A 116 -8.05 4.25 -5.08
N GLU A 117 -7.96 4.12 -3.77
CA GLU A 117 -9.09 4.35 -2.85
C GLU A 117 -9.09 5.79 -2.32
N LYS A 118 -7.91 6.37 -2.09
CA LYS A 118 -7.78 7.71 -1.52
C LYS A 118 -6.49 8.39 -1.94
N ILE A 119 -6.53 9.70 -2.12
CA ILE A 119 -5.35 10.55 -2.26
C ILE A 119 -5.45 11.65 -1.20
N LEU A 120 -4.40 11.82 -0.41
CA LEU A 120 -4.26 12.82 0.63
C LEU A 120 -3.12 13.77 0.29
N LEU A 121 -3.35 15.06 0.49
CA LEU A 121 -2.33 16.10 0.38
C LEU A 121 -2.01 16.61 1.78
N LYS A 122 -0.75 16.57 2.17
CA LYS A 122 -0.26 17.11 3.45
C LYS A 122 -0.14 18.62 3.31
N ASN A 123 -0.91 19.37 4.10
CA ASN A 123 -0.83 20.83 4.10
C ASN A 123 0.51 21.28 4.71
N ARG A 124 1.33 22.00 3.94
CA ARG A 124 2.63 22.54 4.39
C ARG A 124 2.59 23.61 5.49
N ASN A 125 1.43 24.01 6.02
CA ASN A 125 1.35 25.15 6.94
C ASN A 125 0.97 24.78 8.38
N LYS A 126 1.99 24.56 9.23
CA LYS A 126 2.09 25.05 10.63
C LYS A 126 3.46 24.73 11.26
N SER A 127 4.53 25.37 10.79
CA SER A 127 5.81 25.40 11.54
C SER A 127 6.69 26.65 11.32
N SER A 128 6.16 27.75 10.76
CA SER A 128 6.90 29.04 10.66
C SER A 128 6.36 30.17 11.56
N ILE A 129 5.64 29.85 12.64
CA ILE A 129 5.28 30.86 13.66
C ILE A 129 5.63 30.31 15.04
N ARG A 130 6.91 30.43 15.44
CA ARG A 130 7.39 30.55 16.83
C ARG A 130 8.94 30.63 16.87
N SER A 131 9.49 31.77 16.45
CA SER A 131 10.82 32.22 16.93
C SER A 131 11.07 33.70 16.60
N SER A 132 10.25 34.59 17.13
CA SER A 132 10.60 36.01 17.25
C SER A 132 9.82 36.68 18.38
N ALA A 133 10.08 36.26 19.62
CA ALA A 133 9.81 37.09 20.79
C ALA A 133 10.71 36.69 21.97
N SER A 134 11.40 37.70 22.50
CA SER A 134 12.13 37.77 23.77
C SER A 134 13.53 37.13 23.85
N GLY A 135 14.53 38.02 23.84
CA GLY A 135 15.93 37.74 24.13
C GLY A 135 16.65 39.05 24.46
N SER A 136 16.30 39.59 25.63
CA SER A 136 16.93 40.63 26.47
C SER A 136 18.02 41.55 25.90
N ILE A 137 17.72 42.83 26.06
CA ILE A 137 18.60 44.00 26.12
C ILE A 137 19.84 43.74 27.00
N THR A 138 20.98 44.16 26.47
CA THR A 138 22.30 44.28 27.09
C THR A 138 22.28 45.13 28.36
N ASN A 139 22.99 44.72 29.41
CA ASN A 139 23.50 45.68 30.39
C ASN A 139 24.97 45.41 30.67
N THR A 140 25.77 46.45 30.44
CA THR A 140 27.20 46.58 30.73
C THR A 140 27.34 47.58 31.88
N ALA A 141 28.39 47.39 32.69
CA ALA A 141 28.83 48.15 33.87
C ALA A 141 28.29 47.65 35.22
#